data_AF-A0A2H5WU63-F1
#
_entry.id   AF-A0A2H5WU63-F1
#
_cell.length_a   1.000
_cell.length_b   1.000
_cell.length_c   1.000
_cell.angle_alpha   90.00
_cell.angle_beta   90.00
_cell.angle_gamma   90.00
#
_symmetry.space_group_name_H-M   'P 1'
#
loop_
_entity.id
_entity.type
_entity.pdbx_description
1 polymer ?
#
loop_
_entity_poly.entity_id
_entity_poly.type
_entity_poly.pdbx_seq_one_letter_code
_entity_poly.pdbx_strand_id
1 'polypeptide(L)'
;MHGWLAKGLLSRSVQRAWRAIWGKQFGIGLALIVVLNGGAVLYWHRDDGLWSSFENLDVRTILARLEQPHQPLTWFTGDWVLGNGFYRPLPSLLYEIDYRLWGRELLHYKWLNGLLSLGCALLLVVWVAELSRSRSLALWTGLIFTGWQTGLLQGVPEWLLWGGALVGVGLSWRFSGDRSIALMVGCLMLVLGLELGFIPNLPDLHQASFAYRAMGWIPGRTATLMTLFALFTLWAYCRLCWRGDWGWAVLSLVGFAGALASYEQAIVLPLLMAACGIVIRAKGGRFHWLPIALSLILLELYLWFYLATIPSETEYHQQRLRRFYALNTSLLYWLLPPLPEVLVQLDLLVDAPAAILMPAFWQAWLVLGVYVAVLARVRRNLLVWLGLFGSMLAYLPLAPVIPLMHYYYLAAAFRALWLAALATSLEMFTRPTRGVGVVAKSAFIRDSSARQEPRPPF
;
A
#
# COMPACT_ATOMS: atom_id res chain seq x y z
N MET A 1 12.82 28.84 8.06
CA MET A 1 13.95 29.73 7.67
C MET A 1 15.30 29.03 7.45
N HIS A 2 15.47 27.70 7.62
CA HIS A 2 16.72 27.01 7.25
C HIS A 2 16.84 26.52 5.79
N GLY A 3 15.80 26.69 4.97
CA GLY A 3 15.86 26.39 3.54
C GLY A 3 16.54 27.48 2.68
N TRP A 4 16.86 28.64 3.25
CA TRP A 4 17.45 29.77 2.52
C TRP A 4 18.97 29.89 2.69
N LEU A 5 19.54 29.53 3.84
CA LEU A 5 20.99 29.62 4.06
C LEU A 5 21.80 28.44 3.49
N ALA A 6 21.20 27.24 3.34
CA ALA A 6 21.88 26.10 2.72
C ALA A 6 21.87 26.14 1.18
N LYS A 7 21.00 26.94 0.56
CA LYS A 7 20.94 27.06 -0.90
C LYS A 7 22.03 27.97 -1.49
N GLY A 8 22.66 28.82 -0.69
CA GLY A 8 23.69 29.76 -1.14
C GLY A 8 25.13 29.25 -1.11
N LEU A 9 25.43 28.19 -0.35
CA LEU A 9 26.83 27.78 -0.08
C LEU A 9 27.28 26.50 -0.77
N LEU A 10 26.35 25.66 -1.23
CA LEU A 10 26.72 24.49 -2.02
C LEU A 10 26.92 24.92 -3.47
N SER A 11 28.17 24.93 -3.92
CA SER A 11 28.54 25.24 -5.29
C SER A 11 27.72 24.40 -6.28
N ARG A 12 27.43 24.97 -7.45
CA ARG A 12 26.65 24.29 -8.52
C ARG A 12 27.25 22.93 -8.91
N SER A 13 28.55 22.69 -8.67
CA SER A 13 29.20 21.39 -8.87
C SER A 13 28.75 20.36 -7.84
N VAL A 14 28.70 20.70 -6.55
CA VAL A 14 28.25 19.76 -5.50
C VAL A 14 26.78 19.40 -5.68
N GLN A 15 25.92 20.36 -6.05
CA GLN A 15 24.51 20.07 -6.34
C GLN A 15 24.31 19.17 -7.57
N ARG A 16 25.20 19.24 -8.56
CA ARG A 16 25.19 18.35 -9.74
C ARG A 16 25.68 16.95 -9.36
N ALA A 17 26.77 16.85 -8.60
CA ALA A 17 27.30 15.57 -8.11
C ALA A 17 26.27 14.83 -7.25
N TRP A 18 25.60 15.52 -6.32
CA TRP A 18 24.52 14.93 -5.51
C TRP A 18 23.35 14.45 -6.36
N ARG A 19 22.89 15.23 -7.34
CA ARG A 19 21.82 14.81 -8.26
C ARG A 19 22.22 13.58 -9.08
N ALA A 20 23.48 13.48 -9.48
CA ALA A 20 24.00 12.32 -10.21
C ALA A 20 24.02 11.06 -9.32
N ILE A 21 24.52 11.16 -8.09
CA ILE A 21 24.56 10.03 -7.12
C ILE A 21 23.14 9.52 -6.83
N TRP A 22 22.20 10.44 -6.55
CA TRP A 22 20.80 10.09 -6.30
C TRP A 22 20.12 9.49 -7.53
N GLY A 23 20.44 9.98 -8.73
CA GLY A 23 19.97 9.39 -9.97
C GLY A 23 20.42 7.92 -10.10
N LYS A 24 21.70 7.65 -9.79
CA LYS A 24 22.25 6.29 -9.82
C LYS A 24 21.59 5.37 -8.80
N GLN A 25 21.45 5.79 -7.54
CA GLN A 25 20.81 4.99 -6.49
C GLN A 25 19.35 4.64 -6.84
N PHE A 26 18.59 5.60 -7.37
CA PHE A 26 17.23 5.35 -7.82
C PHE A 26 17.17 4.33 -8.97
N GLY A 27 18.08 4.43 -9.94
CA GLY A 27 18.21 3.46 -11.03
C GLY A 27 18.55 2.05 -10.55
N ILE A 28 19.50 1.91 -9.62
CA ILE A 28 19.87 0.62 -9.01
C ILE A 28 18.66 0.02 -8.29
N GLY A 29 17.92 0.82 -7.53
CA GLY A 29 16.73 0.36 -6.83
C GLY A 29 15.62 -0.13 -7.77
N LEU A 30 15.39 0.57 -8.89
CA LEU A 30 14.46 0.10 -9.92
C LEU A 30 14.93 -1.19 -10.58
N ALA A 31 16.22 -1.30 -10.89
CA ALA A 31 16.80 -2.53 -11.42
C ALA A 31 16.62 -3.70 -10.44
N LEU A 32 16.80 -3.46 -9.14
CA LEU A 32 16.55 -4.46 -8.11
C LEU A 32 15.08 -4.91 -8.10
N ILE A 33 14.11 -3.99 -8.17
CA ILE A 33 12.69 -4.34 -8.29
C ILE A 33 12.46 -5.26 -9.50
N VAL A 34 13.02 -4.94 -10.66
CA VAL A 34 12.89 -5.76 -11.88
C VAL A 34 13.50 -7.15 -11.68
N VAL A 35 14.72 -7.23 -11.15
CA VAL A 35 15.43 -8.50 -10.93
C VAL A 35 14.70 -9.39 -9.94
N LEU A 36 14.24 -8.85 -8.81
CA LEU A 36 13.55 -9.63 -7.78
C LEU A 36 12.21 -10.18 -8.30
N ASN A 37 11.45 -9.37 -9.04
CA ASN A 37 10.22 -9.83 -9.68
C ASN A 37 10.52 -10.89 -10.75
N GLY A 38 11.49 -10.65 -11.63
CA GLY A 38 11.88 -11.63 -12.67
C GLY A 38 12.31 -12.98 -12.06
N GLY A 39 13.09 -12.94 -10.98
CA GLY A 39 13.47 -14.14 -10.22
C GLY A 39 12.27 -14.87 -9.60
N ALA A 40 11.32 -14.14 -9.03
CA ALA A 40 10.10 -14.73 -8.47
C ALA A 40 9.21 -15.36 -9.56
N VAL A 41 9.09 -14.73 -10.74
CA VAL A 41 8.36 -15.31 -11.87
C VAL A 41 9.00 -16.61 -12.32
N LEU A 42 10.33 -16.64 -12.46
CA LEU A 42 11.06 -17.86 -12.78
C LEU A 42 10.87 -18.96 -11.72
N TYR A 43 10.83 -18.58 -10.45
CA TYR A 43 10.56 -19.50 -9.34
C TYR A 43 9.14 -20.10 -9.46
N TRP A 44 8.11 -19.25 -9.54
CA TRP A 44 6.72 -19.70 -9.61
C TRP A 44 6.37 -20.43 -10.90
N HIS A 45 7.09 -20.16 -12.00
CA HIS A 45 6.94 -20.88 -13.26
C HIS A 45 7.38 -22.35 -13.15
N ARG A 46 8.28 -22.69 -12.23
CA ARG A 46 8.71 -24.09 -11.98
C ARG A 46 7.83 -24.85 -11.00
N ASP A 47 6.87 -24.18 -10.38
CA ASP A 47 5.97 -24.80 -9.41
C ASP A 47 4.77 -25.46 -10.13
N ASP A 48 4.77 -26.79 -10.20
CA ASP A 48 3.76 -27.59 -10.92
C ASP A 48 2.48 -27.86 -10.11
N GLY A 49 2.29 -27.21 -8.96
CA GLY A 49 1.13 -27.38 -8.08
C GLY A 49 -0.25 -27.09 -8.71
N LEU A 50 -0.32 -26.79 -10.01
CA LEU A 50 -1.51 -26.42 -10.78
C LEU A 50 -2.54 -27.55 -10.96
N TRP A 51 -2.15 -28.83 -10.90
CA TRP A 51 -3.07 -29.91 -11.29
C TRP A 51 -3.76 -30.62 -10.13
N SER A 52 -3.08 -30.77 -8.99
CA SER A 52 -3.54 -31.62 -7.89
C SER A 52 -4.25 -30.88 -6.76
N SER A 53 -4.12 -29.55 -6.65
CA SER A 53 -4.76 -28.79 -5.57
C SER A 53 -6.20 -28.37 -5.91
N PHE A 54 -7.05 -28.31 -4.87
CA PHE A 54 -8.43 -27.81 -4.96
C PHE A 54 -8.49 -26.37 -5.50
N GLU A 55 -7.50 -25.54 -5.15
CA GLU A 55 -7.41 -24.14 -5.56
C GLU A 55 -7.31 -23.93 -7.07
N ASN A 56 -6.94 -24.97 -7.81
CA ASN A 56 -6.83 -24.92 -9.25
C ASN A 56 -8.09 -25.41 -9.97
N LEU A 57 -9.19 -25.65 -9.25
CA LEU A 57 -10.49 -25.89 -9.86
C LEU A 57 -10.92 -24.72 -10.75
N ASP A 58 -10.69 -23.48 -10.30
CA ASP A 58 -10.96 -22.27 -11.08
C ASP A 58 -10.14 -22.26 -12.38
N VAL A 59 -8.84 -22.61 -12.30
CA VAL A 59 -7.95 -22.65 -13.47
C VAL A 59 -8.42 -23.69 -14.49
N ARG A 60 -8.77 -24.88 -14.03
CA ARG A 60 -9.29 -25.95 -14.90
C ARG A 60 -10.62 -25.55 -15.53
N THR A 61 -11.48 -24.88 -14.78
CA THR A 61 -12.77 -24.37 -15.28
C THR A 61 -12.57 -23.27 -16.31
N ILE A 62 -11.65 -22.34 -16.08
CA ILE A 62 -11.24 -21.31 -17.06
C ILE A 62 -10.78 -22.00 -18.35
N LEU A 63 -9.85 -22.95 -18.25
CA LEU A 63 -9.32 -23.65 -19.43
C LEU A 63 -10.42 -24.40 -20.19
N ALA A 64 -11.26 -25.16 -19.50
CA ALA A 64 -12.37 -25.89 -20.11
C ALA A 64 -13.37 -24.98 -20.83
N ARG A 65 -13.58 -23.76 -20.32
CA ARG A 65 -14.44 -22.75 -20.96
C ARG A 65 -13.78 -22.12 -22.19
N LEU A 66 -12.47 -21.88 -22.15
CA LEU A 66 -11.72 -21.35 -23.29
C LEU A 66 -11.61 -22.36 -24.45
N GLU A 67 -11.65 -23.66 -24.16
CA GLU A 67 -11.68 -24.72 -25.17
C GLU A 67 -13.00 -24.82 -25.93
N GLN A 68 -14.09 -24.36 -25.33
CA GLN A 68 -15.40 -24.34 -25.98
C GLN A 68 -15.49 -23.19 -27.00
N PRO A 69 -16.23 -23.34 -28.11
CA PRO A 69 -16.48 -22.23 -29.02
C PRO A 69 -17.11 -21.04 -28.28
N HIS A 70 -16.45 -19.89 -28.31
CA HIS A 70 -16.90 -18.68 -27.64
C HIS A 70 -16.49 -17.41 -28.41
N GLN A 71 -17.07 -16.27 -28.06
CA GLN A 71 -16.72 -14.97 -28.62
C GLN A 71 -16.16 -14.07 -27.51
N PRO A 72 -14.86 -13.73 -27.48
CA PRO A 72 -14.26 -13.02 -26.34
C PRO A 72 -14.92 -11.67 -25.97
N LEU A 73 -15.55 -10.99 -26.94
CA LEU A 73 -16.23 -9.72 -26.70
C LEU A 73 -17.53 -9.85 -25.88
N THR A 74 -18.13 -11.04 -25.79
CA THR A 74 -19.37 -11.23 -25.03
C THR A 74 -19.18 -11.04 -23.52
N TRP A 75 -17.95 -11.15 -23.01
CA TRP A 75 -17.65 -10.89 -21.60
C TRP A 75 -17.83 -9.41 -21.20
N PHE A 76 -17.84 -8.47 -22.15
CA PHE A 76 -18.13 -7.06 -21.85
C PHE A 76 -19.62 -6.78 -21.62
N THR A 77 -20.48 -7.69 -22.06
CA THR A 77 -21.94 -7.60 -21.97
C THR A 77 -22.53 -8.75 -21.16
N GLY A 78 -21.72 -9.44 -20.37
CA GLY A 78 -22.13 -10.65 -19.67
C GLY A 78 -21.19 -11.03 -18.54
N ASP A 79 -21.36 -12.25 -18.05
CA ASP A 79 -20.50 -12.83 -17.03
C ASP A 79 -19.09 -13.09 -17.58
N TRP A 80 -18.10 -13.12 -16.69
CA TRP A 80 -16.72 -13.46 -17.06
C TRP A 80 -16.54 -14.96 -17.33
N VAL A 81 -15.35 -15.37 -17.73
CA VAL A 81 -15.05 -16.74 -18.20
C VAL A 81 -15.49 -17.86 -17.24
N LEU A 82 -15.56 -17.63 -15.92
CA LEU A 82 -16.01 -18.66 -14.96
C LEU A 82 -17.53 -18.83 -14.90
N GLY A 83 -18.32 -17.84 -15.32
CA GLY A 83 -19.78 -17.92 -15.26
C GLY A 83 -20.35 -18.03 -13.84
N ASN A 84 -19.71 -17.38 -12.85
CA ASN A 84 -20.10 -17.45 -11.44
C ASN A 84 -20.64 -16.12 -10.88
N GLY A 85 -21.09 -15.21 -11.75
CA GLY A 85 -21.76 -13.97 -11.38
C GLY A 85 -20.83 -12.79 -11.13
N PHE A 86 -19.66 -12.71 -11.79
CA PHE A 86 -18.78 -11.53 -11.70
C PHE A 86 -18.57 -10.87 -13.05
N TYR A 87 -18.56 -9.54 -13.05
CA TYR A 87 -18.14 -8.76 -14.20
C TYR A 87 -16.63 -8.55 -14.22
N ARG A 88 -15.92 -9.34 -15.03
CA ARG A 88 -14.45 -9.27 -15.17
C ARG A 88 -14.00 -9.51 -16.62
N PRO A 89 -14.42 -8.66 -17.58
CA PRO A 89 -14.08 -8.83 -18.98
C PRO A 89 -12.58 -8.76 -19.25
N LEU A 90 -11.83 -7.87 -18.60
CA LEU A 90 -10.40 -7.70 -18.89
C LEU A 90 -9.56 -8.92 -18.47
N PRO A 91 -9.73 -9.50 -17.25
CA PRO A 91 -9.09 -10.76 -16.91
C PRO A 91 -9.46 -11.89 -17.87
N SER A 92 -10.71 -11.94 -18.35
CA SER A 92 -11.16 -12.95 -19.31
C SER A 92 -10.43 -12.82 -20.64
N LEU A 93 -10.30 -11.60 -21.16
CA LEU A 93 -9.48 -11.33 -22.35
C LEU A 93 -8.02 -11.73 -22.16
N LEU A 94 -7.44 -11.50 -20.97
CA LEU A 94 -6.07 -11.93 -20.70
C LEU A 94 -5.94 -13.46 -20.68
N TYR A 95 -6.92 -14.19 -20.16
CA TYR A 95 -6.90 -15.66 -20.23
C TYR A 95 -7.03 -16.17 -21.68
N GLU A 96 -7.84 -15.50 -22.51
CA GLU A 96 -7.95 -15.82 -23.93
C GLU A 96 -6.63 -15.56 -24.68
N ILE A 97 -5.95 -14.44 -24.37
CA ILE A 97 -4.62 -14.15 -24.93
C ILE A 97 -3.64 -15.27 -24.54
N ASP A 98 -3.61 -15.65 -23.27
CA ASP A 98 -2.74 -16.73 -22.79
C ASP A 98 -3.06 -18.07 -23.47
N TYR A 99 -4.35 -18.38 -23.65
CA TYR A 99 -4.77 -19.60 -24.33
C TYR A 99 -4.35 -19.61 -25.80
N ARG A 100 -4.44 -18.49 -26.49
CA ARG A 100 -3.96 -18.37 -27.88
C ARG A 100 -2.44 -18.49 -27.98
N LEU A 101 -1.70 -18.01 -26.99
CA LEU A 101 -0.24 -18.04 -26.99
C LEU A 101 0.32 -19.40 -26.55
N TRP A 102 -0.32 -20.06 -25.58
CA TRP A 102 0.24 -21.19 -24.85
C TRP A 102 -0.66 -22.43 -24.80
N GLY A 103 -1.88 -22.36 -25.33
CA GLY A 103 -2.82 -23.48 -25.35
C GLY A 103 -3.10 -24.03 -23.94
N ARG A 104 -2.96 -25.34 -23.77
CA ARG A 104 -3.19 -26.04 -22.49
C ARG A 104 -2.03 -25.95 -21.50
N GLU A 105 -0.94 -25.27 -21.85
CA GLU A 105 0.26 -25.18 -21.01
C GLU A 105 0.11 -24.10 -19.92
N LEU A 106 -0.68 -24.42 -18.89
CA LEU A 106 -1.02 -23.49 -17.80
C LEU A 106 0.18 -22.89 -17.07
N LEU A 107 1.34 -23.56 -17.06
CA LEU A 107 2.56 -23.01 -16.46
C LEU A 107 2.99 -21.70 -17.11
N HIS A 108 2.77 -21.55 -18.41
CA HIS A 108 3.13 -20.34 -19.15
C HIS A 108 2.23 -19.16 -18.79
N TYR A 109 1.00 -19.40 -18.33
CA TYR A 109 0.06 -18.34 -17.91
C TYR A 109 0.63 -17.50 -16.75
N LYS A 110 1.51 -18.10 -15.94
CA LYS A 110 2.19 -17.43 -14.83
C LYS A 110 3.12 -16.30 -15.29
N TRP A 111 3.63 -16.33 -16.53
CA TRP A 111 4.45 -15.25 -17.07
C TRP A 111 3.70 -13.92 -17.10
N LEU A 112 2.45 -13.94 -17.57
CA LEU A 112 1.63 -12.73 -17.62
C LEU A 112 1.28 -12.24 -16.21
N ASN A 113 0.99 -13.12 -15.26
CA ASN A 113 0.82 -12.73 -13.84
C ASN A 113 2.07 -12.02 -13.31
N GLY A 114 3.23 -12.60 -13.59
CA GLY A 114 4.52 -12.03 -13.26
C GLY A 114 4.75 -10.62 -13.82
N LEU A 115 4.44 -10.43 -15.10
CA LEU A 115 4.54 -9.14 -15.77
C LEU A 115 3.57 -8.12 -15.16
N LEU A 116 2.34 -8.52 -14.83
CA LEU A 116 1.37 -7.66 -14.14
C LEU A 116 1.85 -7.26 -12.76
N SER A 117 2.42 -8.19 -11.97
CA SER A 117 2.98 -7.90 -10.65
C SER A 117 4.19 -6.97 -10.73
N LEU A 118 5.06 -7.14 -11.72
CA LEU A 118 6.16 -6.20 -11.98
C LEU A 118 5.61 -4.81 -12.36
N GLY A 119 4.61 -4.76 -13.24
CA GLY A 119 3.92 -3.53 -13.63
C GLY A 119 3.36 -2.80 -12.41
N CYS A 120 2.69 -3.51 -11.50
CA CYS A 120 2.20 -2.96 -10.23
C CYS A 120 3.33 -2.34 -9.40
N ALA A 121 4.43 -3.06 -9.20
CA ALA A 121 5.56 -2.56 -8.40
C ALA A 121 6.19 -1.29 -9.01
N LEU A 122 6.40 -1.26 -10.33
CA LEU A 122 6.96 -0.08 -11.01
C LEU A 122 5.99 1.10 -10.97
N LEU A 123 4.71 0.86 -11.21
CA LEU A 123 3.69 1.90 -11.21
C LEU A 123 3.43 2.45 -9.81
N LEU A 124 3.56 1.61 -8.77
CA LEU A 124 3.57 2.02 -7.37
C LEU A 124 4.71 3.00 -7.07
N VAL A 125 5.93 2.72 -7.54
CA VAL A 125 7.06 3.67 -7.42
C VAL A 125 6.73 4.99 -8.12
N VAL A 126 6.19 4.93 -9.34
CA VAL A 126 5.85 6.14 -10.12
C VAL A 126 4.74 6.95 -9.46
N TRP A 127 3.67 6.29 -8.97
CA TRP A 127 2.58 6.92 -8.24
C TRP A 127 3.09 7.59 -6.95
N VAL A 128 3.85 6.86 -6.12
CA VAL A 128 4.36 7.40 -4.85
C VAL A 128 5.37 8.52 -5.09
N ALA A 129 6.18 8.46 -6.15
CA ALA A 129 7.08 9.55 -6.51
C ALA A 129 6.30 10.83 -6.86
N GLU A 130 5.17 10.70 -7.55
CA GLU A 130 4.31 11.83 -7.89
C GLU A 130 3.55 12.39 -6.67
N LEU A 131 2.95 11.50 -5.88
CA LEU A 131 2.21 11.81 -4.66
C LEU A 131 3.10 12.48 -3.61
N SER A 132 4.29 11.92 -3.40
CA SER A 132 5.16 12.33 -2.30
C SER A 132 6.13 13.45 -2.66
N ARG A 133 6.51 13.55 -3.94
CA ARG A 133 7.68 14.29 -4.44
C ARG A 133 9.01 13.79 -3.85
N SER A 134 9.05 12.56 -3.36
CA SER A 134 10.23 11.92 -2.77
C SER A 134 10.57 10.62 -3.49
N ARG A 135 11.76 10.57 -4.11
CA ARG A 135 12.27 9.38 -4.81
C ARG A 135 12.65 8.26 -3.85
N SER A 136 13.21 8.59 -2.68
CA SER A 136 13.57 7.59 -1.66
C SER A 136 12.33 6.90 -1.13
N LEU A 137 11.29 7.67 -0.77
CA LEU A 137 10.04 7.11 -0.28
C LEU A 137 9.42 6.19 -1.32
N ALA A 138 9.34 6.65 -2.57
CA ALA A 138 8.82 5.85 -3.68
C ALA A 138 9.57 4.54 -3.88
N LEU A 139 10.91 4.58 -3.84
CA LEU A 139 11.73 3.40 -4.00
C LEU A 139 11.54 2.42 -2.84
N TRP A 140 11.55 2.90 -1.60
CA TRP A 140 11.31 2.04 -0.43
C TRP A 140 9.93 1.40 -0.49
N THR A 141 8.88 2.15 -0.84
CA THR A 141 7.53 1.60 -1.02
C THR A 141 7.51 0.50 -2.07
N GLY A 142 8.13 0.71 -3.23
CA GLY A 142 8.23 -0.31 -4.27
C GLY A 142 9.01 -1.56 -3.85
N LEU A 143 10.11 -1.39 -3.11
CA LEU A 143 10.94 -2.51 -2.62
C LEU A 143 10.22 -3.34 -1.55
N ILE A 144 9.54 -2.69 -0.59
CA ILE A 144 8.72 -3.38 0.42
C ILE A 144 7.62 -4.20 -0.26
N PHE A 145 6.87 -3.55 -1.16
CA PHE A 145 5.80 -4.23 -1.90
C PHE A 145 6.33 -5.40 -2.75
N THR A 146 7.47 -5.20 -3.42
CA THR A 146 8.17 -6.26 -4.17
C THR A 146 8.55 -7.42 -3.25
N GLY A 147 9.11 -7.13 -2.07
CA GLY A 147 9.46 -8.15 -1.08
C GLY A 147 8.27 -9.02 -0.68
N TRP A 148 7.10 -8.42 -0.43
CA TRP A 148 5.88 -9.16 -0.11
C TRP A 148 5.38 -10.00 -1.29
N GLN A 149 5.18 -9.42 -2.47
CA GLN A 149 4.60 -10.15 -3.60
C GLN A 149 5.51 -11.24 -4.17
N THR A 150 6.81 -11.13 -3.95
CA THR A 150 7.79 -12.16 -4.36
C THR A 150 7.98 -13.23 -3.27
N GLY A 151 7.51 -13.00 -2.05
CA GLY A 151 7.68 -13.90 -0.92
C GLY A 151 9.06 -13.82 -0.24
N LEU A 152 9.90 -12.86 -0.65
CA LEU A 152 11.22 -12.61 -0.05
C LEU A 152 11.12 -11.94 1.32
N LEU A 153 9.99 -11.30 1.61
CA LEU A 153 9.71 -10.67 2.89
C LEU A 153 8.54 -11.38 3.57
N GLN A 154 8.84 -12.34 4.45
CA GLN A 154 7.83 -13.13 5.17
C GLN A 154 7.54 -12.62 6.60
N GLY A 155 8.15 -11.49 6.98
CA GLY A 155 8.12 -10.97 8.34
C GLY A 155 9.43 -11.21 9.08
N VAL A 156 9.49 -10.73 10.32
CA VAL A 156 10.67 -10.83 11.17
C VAL A 156 10.31 -11.70 12.38
N PRO A 157 11.10 -12.74 12.69
CA PRO A 157 10.92 -13.53 13.91
C PRO A 157 10.86 -12.65 15.16
N GLU A 158 10.01 -13.01 16.12
CA GLU A 158 9.72 -12.17 17.28
C GLU A 158 10.96 -11.80 18.09
N TRP A 159 11.88 -12.74 18.29
CA TRP A 159 13.13 -12.47 19.01
C TRP A 159 14.03 -11.46 18.29
N LEU A 160 14.02 -11.43 16.95
CA LEU A 160 14.71 -10.42 16.15
C LEU A 160 14.02 -9.07 16.22
N LEU A 161 12.69 -9.03 16.36
CA LEU A 161 11.94 -7.79 16.57
C LEU A 161 12.36 -7.12 17.88
N TRP A 162 12.32 -7.86 18.98
CA TRP A 162 12.72 -7.34 20.30
C TRP A 162 14.21 -7.01 20.35
N GLY A 163 15.07 -7.89 19.83
CA GLY A 163 16.51 -7.63 19.74
C GLY A 163 16.83 -6.38 18.92
N GLY A 164 16.17 -6.22 17.76
CA GLY A 164 16.30 -5.04 16.91
C GLY A 164 15.84 -3.76 17.60
N ALA A 165 14.72 -3.81 18.33
CA ALA A 165 14.24 -2.67 19.12
C ALA A 165 15.25 -2.27 20.22
N LEU A 166 15.78 -3.24 20.97
CA LEU A 166 16.78 -3.00 22.02
C LEU A 166 18.09 -2.43 21.47
N VAL A 167 18.58 -2.97 20.34
CA VAL A 167 19.75 -2.43 19.63
C VAL A 167 19.48 -1.01 19.16
N GLY A 168 18.28 -0.74 18.63
CA GLY A 168 17.83 0.60 18.25
C GLY A 168 17.88 1.61 19.39
N VAL A 169 17.36 1.23 20.56
CA VAL A 169 17.45 2.05 21.78
C VAL A 169 18.91 2.27 22.17
N GLY A 170 19.72 1.21 22.26
CA GLY A 170 21.12 1.29 22.68
C GLY A 170 21.96 2.18 21.78
N LEU A 171 21.90 1.98 20.46
CA LEU A 171 22.63 2.79 19.49
C LEU A 171 22.14 4.24 19.49
N SER A 172 20.82 4.45 19.44
CA SER A 172 20.28 5.81 19.44
C SER A 172 20.66 6.55 20.72
N TRP A 173 20.60 5.91 21.89
CA TRP A 173 21.01 6.53 23.16
C TRP A 173 22.49 6.88 23.15
N ARG A 174 23.34 5.97 22.65
CA ARG A 174 24.79 6.18 22.57
C ARG A 174 25.19 7.40 21.73
N PHE A 175 24.43 7.69 20.66
CA PHE A 175 24.71 8.79 19.75
C PHE A 175 23.96 10.09 20.09
N SER A 176 22.71 10.02 20.57
CA SER A 176 21.92 11.21 20.87
C SER A 176 22.09 11.72 22.30
N GLY A 177 22.44 10.85 23.25
CA GLY A 177 22.41 11.13 24.69
C GLY A 177 20.99 11.28 25.28
N ASP A 178 19.95 11.28 24.45
CA ASP A 178 18.55 11.52 24.83
C ASP A 178 17.77 10.20 24.91
N ARG A 179 17.34 9.85 26.13
CA ARG A 179 16.57 8.63 26.42
C ARG A 179 15.22 8.61 25.70
N SER A 180 14.59 9.75 25.52
CA SER A 180 13.27 9.84 24.87
C SER A 180 13.36 9.54 23.38
N ILE A 181 14.38 10.08 22.71
CA ILE A 181 14.68 9.78 21.29
C ILE A 181 15.02 8.30 21.16
N ALA A 182 15.88 7.79 22.05
CA ALA A 182 16.30 6.39 22.02
C ALA A 182 15.13 5.41 22.15
N LEU A 183 14.27 5.60 23.17
CA LEU A 183 13.08 4.78 23.37
C LEU A 183 12.17 4.82 22.15
N MET A 184 11.97 6.00 21.59
CA MET A 184 11.10 6.18 20.42
C MET A 184 11.66 5.53 19.16
N VAL A 185 12.99 5.50 18.97
CA VAL A 185 13.63 4.72 17.89
C VAL A 185 13.38 3.22 18.10
N GLY A 186 13.50 2.73 19.33
CA GLY A 186 13.13 1.34 19.67
C GLY A 186 11.68 1.02 19.34
N CYS A 187 10.74 1.88 19.77
CA CYS A 187 9.32 1.77 19.45
C CYS A 187 9.08 1.71 17.94
N LEU A 188 9.76 2.59 17.20
CA LEU A 188 9.64 2.65 15.75
C LEU A 188 10.16 1.38 15.07
N MET A 189 11.31 0.86 15.50
CA MET A 189 11.85 -0.40 14.98
C MET A 189 10.92 -1.58 15.25
N LEU A 190 10.31 -1.63 16.44
CA LEU A 190 9.31 -2.65 16.77
C LEU A 190 8.09 -2.56 15.85
N VAL A 191 7.51 -1.36 15.67
CA VAL A 191 6.36 -1.15 14.77
C VAL A 191 6.71 -1.49 13.32
N LEU A 192 7.87 -1.05 12.83
CA LEU A 192 8.32 -1.35 11.46
C LEU A 192 8.44 -2.86 11.25
N GLY A 193 9.03 -3.57 12.21
CA GLY A 193 9.20 -5.01 12.11
C GLY A 193 7.88 -5.80 12.19
N LEU A 194 6.95 -5.39 13.05
CA LEU A 194 5.59 -5.94 13.10
C LEU A 194 4.86 -5.75 11.76
N GLU A 195 4.93 -4.54 11.21
CA GLU A 195 4.29 -4.18 9.95
C GLU A 195 4.92 -4.86 8.73
N LEU A 196 6.22 -5.15 8.73
CA LEU A 196 6.87 -5.98 7.70
C LEU A 196 6.26 -7.39 7.65
N GLY A 197 5.82 -7.92 8.79
CA GLY A 197 5.14 -9.21 8.89
C GLY A 197 3.62 -9.15 8.67
N PHE A 198 3.02 -7.97 8.54
CA PHE A 198 1.55 -7.85 8.50
C PHE A 198 0.94 -8.55 7.28
N ILE A 199 1.37 -8.21 6.06
CA ILE A 199 0.79 -8.77 4.83
C ILE A 199 1.00 -10.29 4.70
N PRO A 200 2.22 -10.84 4.91
CA PRO A 200 2.45 -12.29 4.77
C PRO A 200 1.67 -13.15 5.77
N ASN A 201 1.33 -12.60 6.95
CA ASN A 201 0.63 -13.32 8.02
C ASN A 201 -0.89 -13.08 8.04
N LEU A 202 -1.45 -12.43 7.02
CA LEU A 202 -2.90 -12.33 6.89
C LEU A 202 -3.54 -13.74 6.75
N PRO A 203 -4.84 -13.89 7.04
CA PRO A 203 -5.50 -15.17 6.83
C PRO A 203 -5.75 -15.45 5.34
N ASP A 204 -5.64 -16.71 4.94
CA ASP A 204 -6.09 -17.23 3.64
C ASP A 204 -6.90 -18.50 3.88
N LEU A 205 -8.06 -18.64 3.23
CA LEU A 205 -8.92 -19.83 3.36
C LEU A 205 -8.17 -21.15 3.13
N HIS A 206 -7.23 -21.15 2.20
CA HIS A 206 -6.48 -22.34 1.80
C HIS A 206 -5.03 -22.29 2.28
N GLN A 207 -4.71 -21.39 3.22
CA GLN A 207 -3.35 -21.21 3.75
C GLN A 207 -2.30 -20.89 2.67
N ALA A 208 -2.74 -20.34 1.53
CA ALA A 208 -1.85 -19.92 0.47
C ALA A 208 -1.09 -18.65 0.87
N SER A 209 0.17 -18.55 0.44
CA SER A 209 0.95 -17.32 0.66
C SER A 209 0.47 -16.17 -0.21
N PHE A 210 0.70 -14.93 0.24
CA PHE A 210 0.46 -13.72 -0.55
C PHE A 210 1.18 -13.76 -1.91
N ALA A 211 2.43 -14.23 -1.92
CA ALA A 211 3.25 -14.31 -3.12
C ALA A 211 2.70 -15.33 -4.13
N TYR A 212 2.29 -16.51 -3.66
CA TYR A 212 1.63 -17.50 -4.52
C TYR A 212 0.33 -16.91 -5.10
N ARG A 213 -0.52 -16.29 -4.29
CA ARG A 213 -1.78 -15.71 -4.75
C ARG A 213 -1.63 -14.52 -5.70
N ALA A 214 -0.49 -13.82 -5.66
CA ALA A 214 -0.16 -12.75 -6.58
C ALA A 214 0.44 -13.26 -7.90
N MET A 215 1.41 -14.18 -7.84
CA MET A 215 2.23 -14.57 -9.00
C MET A 215 2.00 -16.01 -9.47
N GLY A 216 1.83 -16.94 -8.54
CA GLY A 216 1.70 -18.37 -8.82
C GLY A 216 0.28 -18.82 -9.19
N TRP A 217 -0.75 -18.18 -8.62
CA TRP A 217 -2.14 -18.55 -8.83
C TRP A 217 -2.75 -17.74 -9.97
N ILE A 218 -3.01 -18.42 -11.09
CA ILE A 218 -3.51 -17.81 -12.34
C ILE A 218 -4.76 -16.92 -12.10
N PRO A 219 -5.79 -17.37 -11.35
CA PRO A 219 -7.00 -16.58 -11.09
C PRO A 219 -6.76 -15.31 -10.26
N GLY A 220 -5.67 -15.29 -9.47
CA GLY A 220 -5.25 -14.13 -8.69
C GLY A 220 -4.95 -12.90 -9.55
N ARG A 221 -4.80 -13.07 -10.87
CA ARG A 221 -4.55 -11.95 -11.77
C ARG A 221 -5.65 -10.91 -11.80
N THR A 222 -6.88 -11.27 -11.46
CA THR A 222 -8.01 -10.32 -11.39
C THR A 222 -7.67 -9.15 -10.46
N ALA A 223 -7.16 -9.46 -9.27
CA ALA A 223 -6.71 -8.48 -8.29
C ALA A 223 -5.44 -7.74 -8.73
N THR A 224 -4.46 -8.43 -9.35
CA THR A 224 -3.23 -7.78 -9.83
C THR A 224 -3.50 -6.80 -10.98
N LEU A 225 -4.37 -7.17 -11.92
CA LEU A 225 -4.75 -6.33 -13.06
C LEU A 225 -5.56 -5.12 -12.60
N MET A 226 -6.53 -5.33 -11.71
CA MET A 226 -7.25 -4.22 -11.09
C MET A 226 -6.28 -3.28 -10.37
N THR A 227 -5.31 -3.82 -9.62
CA THR A 227 -4.33 -3.02 -8.88
C THR A 227 -3.43 -2.22 -9.84
N LEU A 228 -3.03 -2.78 -10.97
CA LEU A 228 -2.29 -2.07 -12.01
C LEU A 228 -3.09 -0.85 -12.50
N PHE A 229 -4.37 -1.04 -12.86
CA PHE A 229 -5.25 0.03 -13.31
C PHE A 229 -5.60 1.04 -12.20
N ALA A 230 -5.73 0.58 -10.95
CA ALA A 230 -5.91 1.42 -9.78
C ALA A 230 -4.70 2.34 -9.56
N LEU A 231 -3.48 1.79 -9.60
CA LEU A 231 -2.25 2.57 -9.48
C LEU A 231 -2.09 3.55 -10.65
N PHE A 232 -2.50 3.16 -11.86
CA PHE A 232 -2.54 4.06 -13.02
C PHE A 232 -3.49 5.23 -12.81
N THR A 233 -4.71 4.94 -12.34
CA THR A 233 -5.74 5.92 -11.98
C THR A 233 -5.20 6.94 -10.98
N LEU A 234 -4.60 6.46 -9.90
CA LEU A 234 -4.06 7.29 -8.82
C LEU A 234 -2.86 8.11 -9.29
N TRP A 235 -1.95 7.53 -10.07
CA TRP A 235 -0.82 8.24 -10.67
C TRP A 235 -1.27 9.39 -11.58
N ALA A 236 -2.18 9.09 -12.52
CA ALA A 236 -2.71 10.07 -13.45
C ALA A 236 -3.47 11.19 -12.70
N TYR A 237 -4.27 10.85 -11.69
CA TYR A 237 -4.93 11.84 -10.84
C TYR A 237 -3.92 12.73 -10.09
N CYS A 238 -2.87 12.14 -9.52
CA CYS A 238 -1.80 12.92 -8.87
C CYS A 238 -1.11 13.87 -9.87
N ARG A 239 -0.87 13.43 -11.11
CA ARG A 239 -0.31 14.27 -12.18
C ARG A 239 -1.24 15.43 -12.53
N LEU A 240 -2.55 15.18 -12.65
CA LEU A 240 -3.55 16.23 -12.84
C LEU A 240 -3.47 17.26 -11.71
N CYS A 241 -3.48 16.83 -10.45
CA CYS A 241 -3.40 17.70 -9.28
C CYS A 241 -2.17 18.62 -9.26
N TRP A 242 -1.06 18.18 -9.85
CA TRP A 242 0.16 18.98 -9.92
C TRP A 242 0.28 19.83 -11.17
N ARG A 243 -0.18 19.34 -12.32
CA ARG A 243 0.04 19.97 -13.63
C ARG A 243 -1.17 20.75 -14.15
N GLY A 244 -2.37 20.38 -13.73
CA GLY A 244 -3.64 20.98 -14.19
C GLY A 244 -4.03 20.62 -15.64
N ASP A 245 -3.31 19.69 -16.28
CA ASP A 245 -3.60 19.25 -17.64
C ASP A 245 -4.67 18.14 -17.65
N TRP A 246 -5.76 18.40 -18.36
CA TRP A 246 -6.93 17.52 -18.43
C TRP A 246 -6.68 16.19 -19.14
N GLY A 247 -5.62 16.05 -19.94
CA GLY A 247 -5.22 14.75 -20.47
C GLY A 247 -5.01 13.71 -19.36
N TRP A 248 -4.50 14.13 -18.20
CA TRP A 248 -4.34 13.28 -17.03
C TRP A 248 -5.66 12.90 -16.35
N ALA A 249 -6.69 13.75 -16.44
CA ALA A 249 -8.03 13.40 -15.96
C ALA A 249 -8.63 12.27 -16.80
N VAL A 250 -8.51 12.37 -18.13
CA VAL A 250 -8.97 11.33 -19.06
C VAL A 250 -8.24 10.01 -18.79
N LEU A 251 -6.92 10.03 -18.67
CA LEU A 251 -6.14 8.84 -18.33
C LEU A 251 -6.52 8.24 -16.97
N SER A 252 -6.84 9.08 -15.99
CA SER A 252 -7.31 8.62 -14.68
C SER A 252 -8.65 7.89 -14.80
N LEU A 253 -9.61 8.44 -15.56
CA LEU A 253 -10.92 7.81 -15.79
C LEU A 253 -10.83 6.52 -16.60
N VAL A 254 -9.94 6.47 -17.61
CA VAL A 254 -9.66 5.23 -18.37
C VAL A 254 -9.07 4.16 -17.46
N GLY A 255 -8.12 4.54 -16.59
CA GLY A 255 -7.60 3.64 -15.56
C GLY A 255 -8.71 3.14 -14.64
N PHE A 256 -9.62 4.01 -14.21
CA PHE A 256 -10.70 3.64 -13.31
C PHE A 256 -11.68 2.66 -13.97
N ALA A 257 -12.06 2.90 -15.22
CA ALA A 257 -12.85 1.97 -16.01
C ALA A 257 -12.16 0.61 -16.17
N GLY A 258 -10.85 0.60 -16.44
CA GLY A 258 -10.06 -0.63 -16.51
C GLY A 258 -10.03 -1.40 -15.18
N ALA A 259 -9.97 -0.69 -14.06
CA ALA A 259 -10.04 -1.29 -12.73
C ALA A 259 -11.40 -1.94 -12.46
N LEU A 260 -12.52 -1.24 -12.77
CA LEU A 260 -13.88 -1.78 -12.65
C LEU A 260 -14.11 -3.00 -13.55
N ALA A 261 -13.56 -2.97 -14.76
CA ALA A 261 -13.61 -4.08 -15.72
C ALA A 261 -12.70 -5.27 -15.34
N SER A 262 -11.95 -5.15 -14.24
CA SER A 262 -11.04 -6.19 -13.75
C SER A 262 -11.49 -6.84 -12.46
N TYR A 263 -11.92 -6.03 -11.47
CA TYR A 263 -12.24 -6.55 -10.15
C TYR A 263 -13.09 -5.57 -9.32
N GLU A 264 -14.05 -6.09 -8.56
CA GLU A 264 -15.05 -5.31 -7.82
C GLU A 264 -14.45 -4.41 -6.73
N GLN A 265 -13.25 -4.70 -6.23
CA GLN A 265 -12.58 -3.86 -5.23
C GLN A 265 -12.31 -2.43 -5.74
N ALA A 266 -12.35 -2.21 -7.06
CA ALA A 266 -12.16 -0.90 -7.68
C ALA A 266 -13.16 0.17 -7.21
N ILE A 267 -14.32 -0.20 -6.63
CA ILE A 267 -15.34 0.76 -6.14
C ILE A 267 -14.79 1.80 -5.15
N VAL A 268 -13.66 1.54 -4.50
CA VAL A 268 -13.04 2.45 -3.51
C VAL A 268 -12.17 3.54 -4.13
N LEU A 269 -11.87 3.47 -5.44
CA LEU A 269 -10.94 4.38 -6.08
C LEU A 269 -11.33 5.86 -6.01
N PRO A 270 -12.61 6.27 -6.11
CA PRO A 270 -12.99 7.67 -5.91
C PRO A 270 -12.57 8.22 -4.53
N LEU A 271 -12.69 7.41 -3.47
CA LEU A 271 -12.27 7.77 -2.12
C LEU A 271 -10.74 7.86 -2.02
N LEU A 272 -10.02 6.91 -2.61
CA LEU A 272 -8.55 6.92 -2.64
C LEU A 272 -8.00 8.09 -3.46
N MET A 273 -8.67 8.47 -4.56
CA MET A 273 -8.36 9.68 -5.33
C MET A 273 -8.57 10.94 -4.47
N ALA A 274 -9.70 11.06 -3.78
CA ALA A 274 -9.95 12.17 -2.86
C ALA A 274 -8.85 12.26 -1.79
N ALA A 275 -8.48 11.14 -1.18
CA ALA A 275 -7.42 11.08 -0.18
C ALA A 275 -6.05 11.53 -0.75
N CYS A 276 -5.68 11.08 -1.95
CA CYS A 276 -4.48 11.57 -2.65
C CYS A 276 -4.54 13.08 -2.92
N GLY A 277 -5.70 13.58 -3.35
CA GLY A 277 -5.93 15.01 -3.61
C GLY A 277 -5.75 15.85 -2.34
N ILE A 278 -6.23 15.39 -1.19
CA ILE A 278 -6.05 16.06 0.11
C ILE A 278 -4.56 16.16 0.45
N VAL A 279 -3.83 15.05 0.31
CA VAL A 279 -2.37 15.01 0.57
C VAL A 279 -1.62 15.97 -0.35
N ILE A 280 -1.96 16.01 -1.64
CA ILE A 280 -1.32 16.90 -2.62
C ILE A 280 -1.66 18.38 -2.34
N ARG A 281 -2.93 18.68 -2.04
CA ARG A 281 -3.36 20.03 -1.66
C ARG A 281 -2.60 20.54 -0.44
N ALA A 282 -2.43 19.70 0.58
CA ALA A 282 -1.64 20.04 1.77
C ALA A 282 -0.16 20.32 1.47
N LYS A 283 0.35 19.87 0.31
CA LYS A 283 1.70 20.13 -0.20
C LYS A 283 1.77 21.27 -1.22
N GLY A 284 0.68 22.00 -1.43
CA GLY A 284 0.60 23.14 -2.36
C GLY A 284 0.18 22.79 -3.79
N GLY A 285 -0.25 21.55 -4.05
CA GLY A 285 -0.90 21.22 -5.32
C GLY A 285 -2.38 21.60 -5.37
N ARG A 286 -3.05 21.30 -6.49
CA ARG A 286 -4.48 21.57 -6.68
C ARG A 286 -5.31 20.34 -6.32
N PHE A 287 -6.54 20.56 -5.89
CA PHE A 287 -7.55 19.52 -5.70
C PHE A 287 -8.55 19.59 -6.86
N HIS A 288 -8.75 18.50 -7.60
CA HIS A 288 -9.65 18.47 -8.74
C HIS A 288 -10.84 17.55 -8.46
N TRP A 289 -12.02 18.14 -8.20
CA TRP A 289 -13.23 17.37 -7.88
C TRP A 289 -13.84 16.64 -9.08
N LEU A 290 -13.69 17.18 -10.30
CA LEU A 290 -14.40 16.67 -11.47
C LEU A 290 -14.11 15.19 -11.79
N PRO A 291 -12.84 14.71 -11.84
CA PRO A 291 -12.58 13.29 -12.10
C PRO A 291 -13.16 12.36 -11.04
N ILE A 292 -13.22 12.80 -9.78
CA ILE A 292 -13.82 12.02 -8.68
C ILE A 292 -15.33 11.92 -8.90
N ALA A 293 -16.00 13.04 -9.21
CA ALA A 293 -17.44 13.05 -9.51
C ALA A 293 -17.77 12.18 -10.72
N LEU A 294 -16.98 12.26 -11.79
CA LEU A 294 -17.15 11.42 -12.98
C LEU A 294 -16.91 9.93 -12.69
N SER A 295 -15.97 9.61 -11.79
CA SER A 295 -15.77 8.23 -11.34
C SER A 295 -16.95 7.70 -10.53
N LEU A 296 -17.59 8.53 -9.70
CA LEU A 296 -18.82 8.16 -9.00
C LEU A 296 -19.98 7.93 -9.98
N ILE A 297 -20.14 8.78 -11.01
CA ILE A 297 -21.13 8.56 -12.06
C ILE A 297 -20.86 7.25 -12.80
N LEU A 298 -19.61 6.96 -13.15
CA LEU A 298 -19.26 5.69 -13.80
C LEU A 298 -19.53 4.48 -12.89
N LEU A 299 -19.35 4.63 -11.58
CA LEU A 299 -19.68 3.58 -10.60
C LEU A 299 -21.19 3.30 -10.54
N GLU A 300 -22.03 4.33 -10.59
CA GLU A 300 -23.49 4.16 -10.66
C GLU A 300 -23.91 3.48 -11.97
N LEU A 301 -23.33 3.88 -13.10
CA LEU A 301 -23.56 3.23 -14.39
C LEU A 301 -23.13 1.76 -14.38
N TYR A 302 -21.96 1.49 -13.78
CA TYR A 302 -21.46 0.13 -13.57
C TYR A 302 -22.42 -0.69 -12.72
N LEU A 303 -22.92 -0.14 -11.61
CA LEU A 303 -23.86 -0.82 -10.73
C LEU A 303 -25.17 -1.13 -11.46
N TRP A 304 -25.72 -0.18 -12.21
CA TRP A 304 -26.93 -0.39 -12.99
C TRP A 304 -26.76 -1.48 -14.05
N PHE A 305 -25.65 -1.43 -14.79
CA PHE A 305 -25.27 -2.48 -15.74
C PHE A 305 -25.15 -3.85 -15.06
N TYR A 306 -24.47 -3.90 -13.91
CA TYR A 306 -24.24 -5.13 -13.15
C TYR A 306 -25.56 -5.76 -12.73
N LEU A 307 -26.46 -4.98 -12.13
CA LEU A 307 -27.78 -5.46 -11.68
C LEU A 307 -28.68 -5.91 -12.83
N ALA A 308 -28.54 -5.29 -14.01
CA ALA A 308 -29.34 -5.64 -15.19
C ALA A 308 -28.83 -6.89 -15.93
N THR A 309 -27.53 -7.16 -15.86
CA THR A 309 -26.87 -8.11 -16.79
C THR A 309 -26.24 -9.31 -16.09
N ILE A 310 -25.75 -9.14 -14.86
CA ILE A 310 -24.95 -10.14 -14.17
C ILE A 310 -25.83 -10.93 -13.20
N PRO A 311 -25.85 -12.28 -13.28
CA PRO A 311 -26.59 -13.10 -12.33
C PRO A 311 -26.12 -12.85 -10.90
N SER A 312 -27.01 -12.34 -10.05
CA SER A 312 -26.73 -12.09 -8.63
C SER A 312 -26.96 -13.32 -7.76
N GLU A 313 -27.84 -14.24 -8.19
CA GLU A 313 -28.22 -15.45 -7.44
C GLU A 313 -27.37 -16.67 -7.86
N THR A 314 -26.05 -16.57 -7.72
CA THR A 314 -25.16 -17.71 -7.95
C THR A 314 -24.84 -18.41 -6.64
N GLU A 315 -24.64 -19.74 -6.69
CA GLU A 315 -24.18 -20.53 -5.54
C GLU A 315 -22.89 -19.95 -4.96
N TYR A 316 -22.01 -19.45 -5.85
CA TYR A 316 -20.76 -18.80 -5.47
C TYR A 316 -20.98 -17.57 -4.59
N HIS A 317 -21.95 -16.69 -4.90
CA HIS A 317 -22.26 -15.54 -4.05
C HIS A 317 -22.75 -15.94 -2.66
N GLN A 318 -23.54 -17.01 -2.57
CA GLN A 318 -24.05 -17.50 -1.29
C GLN A 318 -22.93 -18.09 -0.42
N GLN A 319 -21.98 -18.80 -1.01
CA GLN A 319 -20.83 -19.38 -0.31
C GLN A 319 -19.83 -18.31 0.16
N ARG A 320 -19.76 -17.16 -0.52
CA ARG A 320 -18.69 -16.15 -0.35
C ARG A 320 -18.88 -15.24 0.87
N LEU A 321 -20.12 -15.05 1.33
CA LEU A 321 -20.41 -14.12 2.43
C LEU A 321 -19.97 -14.70 3.77
N ARG A 322 -19.08 -13.97 4.46
CA ARG A 322 -18.69 -14.27 5.83
C ARG A 322 -19.87 -13.94 6.75
N ARG A 323 -19.96 -14.59 7.91
CA ARG A 323 -20.84 -14.09 8.98
C ARG A 323 -20.38 -12.68 9.36
N PHE A 324 -21.26 -11.69 9.24
CA PHE A 324 -20.98 -10.24 9.41
C PHE A 324 -20.30 -9.86 10.74
N TYR A 325 -20.37 -10.71 11.77
CA TYR A 325 -19.82 -10.47 13.11
C TYR A 325 -18.30 -10.18 13.14
N ALA A 326 -17.52 -10.64 12.15
CA ALA A 326 -16.07 -10.44 12.12
C ALA A 326 -15.63 -9.14 11.39
N LEU A 327 -16.56 -8.35 10.85
CA LEU A 327 -16.23 -7.19 10.02
C LEU A 327 -15.44 -6.13 10.81
N ASN A 328 -15.95 -5.76 11.99
CA ASN A 328 -15.34 -4.73 12.83
C ASN A 328 -13.93 -5.13 13.27
N THR A 329 -13.74 -6.35 13.75
CA THR A 329 -12.43 -6.87 14.15
C THR A 329 -11.45 -6.89 12.99
N SER A 330 -11.92 -7.27 11.79
CA SER A 330 -11.08 -7.28 10.59
C SER A 330 -10.63 -5.87 10.22
N LEU A 331 -11.53 -4.88 10.21
CA LEU A 331 -11.17 -3.49 9.88
C LEU A 331 -10.27 -2.85 10.96
N LEU A 332 -10.53 -3.14 12.23
CA LEU A 332 -9.70 -2.70 13.34
C LEU A 332 -8.29 -3.28 13.24
N TYR A 333 -8.13 -4.53 12.81
CA TYR A 333 -6.82 -5.14 12.57
C TYR A 333 -6.00 -4.39 11.49
N TRP A 334 -6.65 -3.85 10.46
CA TRP A 334 -5.97 -3.03 9.44
C TRP A 334 -5.50 -1.67 9.98
N LEU A 335 -6.20 -1.09 10.97
CA LEU A 335 -5.81 0.19 11.56
C LEU A 335 -4.81 0.05 12.72
N LEU A 336 -5.02 -0.96 13.56
CA LEU A 336 -4.31 -1.22 14.80
C LEU A 336 -4.01 -2.73 14.88
N PRO A 337 -2.97 -3.22 14.17
CA PRO A 337 -2.64 -4.64 14.14
C PRO A 337 -2.50 -5.32 15.50
N PRO A 338 -1.95 -4.68 16.56
CA PRO A 338 -1.84 -5.34 17.87
C PRO A 338 -3.16 -5.44 18.65
N LEU A 339 -4.24 -4.82 18.16
CA LEU A 339 -5.50 -4.74 18.91
C LEU A 339 -6.20 -6.10 19.06
N PRO A 340 -6.29 -6.98 18.04
CA PRO A 340 -6.91 -8.28 18.20
C PRO A 340 -6.26 -9.13 19.27
N GLU A 341 -4.94 -9.10 19.43
CA GLU A 341 -4.24 -9.81 20.50
C GLU A 341 -4.68 -9.29 21.87
N VAL A 342 -4.82 -7.97 22.04
CA VAL A 342 -5.35 -7.39 23.28
C VAL A 342 -6.79 -7.83 23.53
N LEU A 343 -7.64 -7.85 22.49
CA LEU A 343 -9.03 -8.33 22.63
C LEU A 343 -9.08 -9.81 23.03
N VAL A 344 -8.24 -10.66 22.43
CA VAL A 344 -8.10 -12.07 22.81
C VAL A 344 -7.66 -12.22 24.27
N GLN A 345 -6.72 -11.40 24.74
CA GLN A 345 -6.30 -11.41 26.13
C GLN A 345 -7.41 -10.94 27.09
N LEU A 346 -8.24 -9.97 26.67
CA LEU A 346 -9.39 -9.51 27.45
C LEU A 346 -10.48 -10.58 27.52
N ASP A 347 -10.78 -11.25 26.41
CA ASP A 347 -11.73 -12.37 26.38
C ASP A 347 -11.23 -13.51 27.29
N LEU A 348 -9.94 -13.84 27.24
CA LEU A 348 -9.32 -14.84 28.11
C LEU A 348 -9.44 -14.50 29.60
N LEU A 349 -9.41 -13.21 29.98
CA LEU A 349 -9.59 -12.81 31.38
C LEU A 349 -10.98 -13.12 31.93
N VAL A 350 -12.00 -13.17 31.06
CA VAL A 350 -13.37 -13.54 31.47
C VAL A 350 -13.40 -14.97 31.98
N ASP A 351 -12.73 -15.88 31.27
CA ASP A 351 -12.70 -17.30 31.60
C ASP A 351 -11.57 -17.67 32.58
N ALA A 352 -10.48 -16.91 32.57
CA ALA A 352 -9.27 -17.17 33.36
C ALA A 352 -8.64 -15.85 33.88
N PRO A 353 -9.15 -15.26 34.97
CA PRO A 353 -8.64 -13.99 35.51
C PRO A 353 -7.15 -13.98 35.85
N ALA A 354 -6.57 -15.15 36.19
CA ALA A 354 -5.15 -15.31 36.46
C ALA A 354 -4.27 -15.09 35.20
N ALA A 355 -4.83 -15.05 33.99
CA ALA A 355 -4.11 -14.75 32.76
C ALA A 355 -3.45 -13.36 32.77
N ILE A 356 -3.90 -12.43 33.63
CA ILE A 356 -3.23 -11.13 33.84
C ILE A 356 -1.78 -11.27 34.33
N LEU A 357 -1.44 -12.40 34.97
CA LEU A 357 -0.09 -12.67 35.45
C LEU A 357 0.80 -13.28 34.36
N MET A 358 0.23 -13.64 33.20
CA MET A 358 0.99 -14.25 32.10
C MET A 358 1.74 -13.17 31.30
N PRO A 359 2.97 -13.44 30.83
CA PRO A 359 3.74 -12.50 30.01
C PRO A 359 3.01 -12.05 28.74
N ALA A 360 2.23 -12.94 28.11
CA ALA A 360 1.48 -12.67 26.89
C ALA A 360 0.48 -11.50 27.05
N PHE A 361 -0.15 -11.39 28.23
CA PHE A 361 -1.07 -10.28 28.54
C PHE A 361 -0.33 -8.94 28.44
N TRP A 362 0.76 -8.79 29.20
CA TRP A 362 1.53 -7.55 29.25
C TRP A 362 2.23 -7.25 27.92
N GLN A 363 2.65 -8.28 27.20
CA GLN A 363 3.23 -8.14 25.87
C GLN A 363 2.24 -7.52 24.88
N ALA A 364 1.00 -8.02 24.81
CA ALA A 364 -0.02 -7.48 23.91
C ALA A 364 -0.27 -5.98 24.18
N TRP A 365 -0.41 -5.61 25.46
CA TRP A 365 -0.59 -4.22 25.87
C TRP A 365 0.63 -3.34 25.60
N LEU A 366 1.83 -3.86 25.83
CA LEU A 366 3.08 -3.14 25.54
C LEU A 366 3.19 -2.85 24.04
N VAL A 367 2.94 -3.84 23.19
CA VAL A 367 3.00 -3.68 21.74
C VAL A 367 1.94 -2.69 21.25
N LEU A 368 0.70 -2.76 21.77
CA LEU A 368 -0.33 -1.78 21.46
C LEU A 368 0.08 -0.36 21.90
N GLY A 369 0.62 -0.21 23.11
CA GLY A 369 1.10 1.07 23.62
C GLY A 369 2.24 1.66 22.78
N VAL A 370 3.19 0.82 22.36
CA VAL A 370 4.28 1.19 21.43
C VAL A 370 3.71 1.66 20.10
N TYR A 371 2.75 0.93 19.54
CA TYR A 371 2.12 1.27 18.26
C TYR A 371 1.38 2.62 18.33
N VAL A 372 0.60 2.85 19.39
CA VAL A 372 -0.10 4.12 19.65
C VAL A 372 0.88 5.27 19.84
N ALA A 373 2.00 5.05 20.55
CA ALA A 373 3.03 6.08 20.75
C ALA A 373 3.66 6.51 19.42
N VAL A 374 3.94 5.55 18.52
CA VAL A 374 4.43 5.83 17.18
C VAL A 374 3.39 6.62 16.38
N LEU A 375 2.13 6.19 16.35
CA LEU A 375 1.03 6.90 15.68
C LEU A 375 0.88 8.35 16.18
N ALA A 376 0.89 8.54 17.50
CA ALA A 376 0.79 9.86 18.12
C ALA A 376 1.94 10.77 17.66
N ARG A 377 3.14 10.22 17.46
CA ARG A 377 4.30 10.99 16.99
C ARG A 377 4.18 11.38 15.51
N VAL A 378 3.67 10.48 14.67
CA VAL A 378 3.54 10.72 13.22
C VAL A 378 2.20 11.33 12.82
N ARG A 379 1.35 11.73 13.78
CA ARG A 379 -0.02 12.22 13.57
C ARG A 379 -0.17 13.38 12.58
N ARG A 380 0.90 14.15 12.33
CA ARG A 380 0.90 15.30 11.39
C ARG A 380 1.34 14.92 9.97
N ASN A 381 1.84 13.70 9.75
CA ASN A 381 2.30 13.25 8.46
C ASN A 381 1.13 12.64 7.68
N LEU A 382 0.58 13.40 6.72
CA LEU A 382 -0.57 12.94 5.94
C LEU A 382 -0.26 11.75 5.03
N LEU A 383 1.01 11.56 4.60
CA LEU A 383 1.38 10.39 3.79
C LEU A 383 1.32 9.10 4.58
N VAL A 384 1.75 9.17 5.83
CA VAL A 384 1.66 8.07 6.81
C VAL A 384 0.19 7.67 6.98
N TRP A 385 -0.70 8.63 7.27
CA TRP A 385 -2.13 8.33 7.39
C TRP A 385 -2.77 7.86 6.09
N LEU A 386 -2.38 8.39 4.93
CA LEU A 386 -2.85 7.90 3.63
C LEU A 386 -2.44 6.44 3.42
N GLY A 387 -1.21 6.06 3.79
CA GLY A 387 -0.79 4.65 3.72
C GLY A 387 -1.64 3.75 4.64
N LEU A 388 -1.83 4.17 5.90
CA LEU A 388 -2.57 3.36 6.88
C LEU A 388 -4.06 3.27 6.53
N PHE A 389 -4.77 4.40 6.47
CA PHE A 389 -6.20 4.42 6.14
C PHE A 389 -6.47 3.99 4.71
N GLY A 390 -5.59 4.31 3.76
CA GLY A 390 -5.73 3.87 2.38
C GLY A 390 -5.66 2.34 2.26
N SER A 391 -4.86 1.67 3.08
CA SER A 391 -4.81 0.20 3.12
C SER A 391 -6.12 -0.41 3.63
N MET A 392 -6.67 0.13 4.72
CA MET A 392 -7.98 -0.27 5.25
C MET A 392 -9.10 0.01 4.24
N LEU A 393 -9.13 1.21 3.65
CA LEU A 393 -10.13 1.60 2.64
C LEU A 393 -10.04 0.70 1.41
N ALA A 394 -8.84 0.38 0.94
CA ALA A 394 -8.66 -0.55 -0.16
C ALA A 394 -9.23 -1.94 0.16
N TYR A 395 -9.05 -2.44 1.39
CA TYR A 395 -9.58 -3.75 1.80
C TYR A 395 -11.09 -3.75 2.07
N LEU A 396 -11.67 -2.61 2.47
CA LEU A 396 -13.06 -2.49 2.96
C LEU A 396 -14.12 -3.24 2.13
N PRO A 397 -14.15 -3.19 0.78
CA PRO A 397 -15.15 -3.91 -0.02
C PRO A 397 -15.12 -5.43 0.15
N LEU A 398 -13.96 -5.98 0.49
CA LEU A 398 -13.72 -7.42 0.60
C LEU A 398 -13.72 -7.89 2.05
N ALA A 399 -13.80 -6.98 3.01
CA ALA A 399 -13.86 -7.32 4.43
C ALA A 399 -15.08 -8.21 4.82
N PRO A 400 -16.25 -8.11 4.18
CA PRO A 400 -17.38 -9.02 4.41
C PRO A 400 -17.21 -10.42 3.80
N VAL A 401 -16.16 -10.66 3.01
CA VAL A 401 -15.96 -11.88 2.25
C VAL A 401 -15.02 -12.84 2.99
N ILE A 402 -15.12 -14.15 2.71
CA ILE A 402 -14.12 -15.14 3.13
C ILE A 402 -12.70 -14.69 2.74
N PRO A 403 -11.72 -14.68 3.67
CA PRO A 403 -10.40 -14.14 3.40
C PRO A 403 -9.64 -14.95 2.35
N LEU A 404 -9.21 -14.29 1.28
CA LEU A 404 -8.28 -14.82 0.28
C LEU A 404 -7.17 -13.79 0.05
N MET A 405 -5.92 -14.24 -0.03
CA MET A 405 -4.76 -13.35 -0.02
C MET A 405 -4.72 -12.32 -1.15
N HIS A 406 -5.22 -12.68 -2.32
CA HIS A 406 -5.25 -11.76 -3.47
C HIS A 406 -6.16 -10.54 -3.22
N TYR A 407 -7.11 -10.62 -2.28
CA TYR A 407 -7.95 -9.49 -1.86
C TYR A 407 -7.14 -8.36 -1.19
N TYR A 408 -5.98 -8.69 -0.67
CA TYR A 408 -5.12 -7.75 0.03
C TYR A 408 -4.17 -7.02 -0.91
N TYR A 409 -4.18 -7.29 -2.22
CA TYR A 409 -3.12 -6.84 -3.12
C TYR A 409 -3.05 -5.30 -3.28
N LEU A 410 -4.17 -4.62 -3.52
CA LEU A 410 -4.22 -3.16 -3.53
C LEU A 410 -3.93 -2.58 -2.13
N ALA A 411 -4.46 -3.21 -1.08
CA ALA A 411 -4.25 -2.79 0.30
C ALA A 411 -2.77 -2.86 0.71
N ALA A 412 -2.05 -3.89 0.26
CA ALA A 412 -0.62 -4.06 0.45
C ALA A 412 0.20 -2.93 -0.20
N ALA A 413 -0.23 -2.38 -1.34
CA ALA A 413 0.45 -1.23 -1.95
C ALA A 413 0.41 0.02 -1.03
N PHE A 414 -0.76 0.28 -0.43
CA PHE A 414 -0.90 1.37 0.56
C PHE A 414 -0.18 1.04 1.89
N ARG A 415 -0.18 -0.22 2.31
CA ARG A 415 0.55 -0.66 3.50
C ARG A 415 2.06 -0.49 3.33
N ALA A 416 2.59 -0.73 2.14
CA ALA A 416 3.98 -0.46 1.80
C ALA A 416 4.30 1.04 1.83
N LEU A 417 3.36 1.91 1.43
CA LEU A 417 3.49 3.36 1.59
C LEU A 417 3.52 3.75 3.07
N TRP A 418 2.63 3.19 3.89
CA TRP A 418 2.63 3.40 5.35
C TRP A 418 4.00 3.09 5.94
N LEU A 419 4.52 1.89 5.67
CA LEU A 419 5.79 1.43 6.23
C LEU A 419 6.98 2.29 5.78
N ALA A 420 7.05 2.61 4.48
CA ALA A 420 8.12 3.44 3.95
C ALA A 420 8.03 4.89 4.45
N ALA A 421 6.83 5.45 4.58
CA ALA A 421 6.61 6.79 5.12
C ALA A 421 6.96 6.86 6.62
N LEU A 422 6.70 5.77 7.35
CA LEU A 422 7.07 5.61 8.74
C LEU A 422 8.60 5.51 8.90
N ALA A 423 9.28 4.70 8.08
CA ALA A 423 10.73 4.58 8.09
C ALA A 423 11.43 5.90 7.73
N THR A 424 10.95 6.61 6.70
CA THR A 424 11.52 7.92 6.32
C THR A 424 11.21 9.04 7.32
N SER A 425 10.24 8.82 8.21
CA SER A 425 9.96 9.74 9.31
C SER A 425 11.06 9.72 10.39
N LEU A 426 12.01 8.76 10.38
CA LEU A 426 13.19 8.69 11.27
C LEU A 426 13.95 10.02 11.35
N GLU A 427 14.06 10.76 10.25
CA GLU A 427 14.70 12.08 10.22
C GLU A 427 14.03 13.11 11.12
N MET A 428 12.72 12.95 11.42
CA MET A 428 12.00 13.83 12.34
C MET A 428 12.35 13.56 13.81
N PHE A 429 12.92 12.39 14.13
CA PHE A 429 13.27 12.00 15.50
C PHE A 429 14.68 12.45 15.87
N THR A 430 15.60 12.49 14.90
CA THR A 430 17.00 12.83 15.16
C THR A 430 17.29 14.32 15.12
N ARG A 431 16.37 15.15 14.61
CA ARG A 431 16.54 16.60 14.65
C ARG A 431 16.41 17.08 16.09
N PRO A 432 17.47 17.64 16.72
CA PRO A 432 17.35 18.20 18.05
C PRO A 432 16.24 19.23 18.01
N THR A 433 15.27 19.10 18.92
CA THR A 433 14.28 20.13 19.20
C THR A 433 15.07 21.36 19.58
N ARG A 434 15.35 22.23 18.60
CA ARG A 434 16.10 23.45 18.85
C ARG A 434 15.31 24.20 19.90
N GLY A 435 15.87 24.17 21.11
CA GLY A 435 15.22 24.69 22.28
C GLY A 435 14.74 26.10 21.98
N VAL A 436 13.48 26.32 22.32
CA VAL A 436 12.84 27.63 22.39
C VAL A 436 13.69 28.62 23.23
N GLY A 437 14.66 28.13 24.01
CA GLY A 437 15.57 28.92 24.85
C GLY A 437 16.60 29.81 24.16
N VAL A 438 16.86 29.72 22.84
CA VAL A 438 17.84 30.65 22.20
C VAL A 438 17.19 31.94 21.68
N VAL A 439 15.87 31.96 21.46
CA VAL A 439 15.18 33.19 21.02
C VAL A 439 15.11 34.24 22.15
N ALA A 440 15.16 33.81 23.42
CA ALA A 440 15.16 34.72 24.56
C ALA A 440 16.46 35.56 24.71
N LYS A 441 17.62 35.09 24.21
CA LYS A 441 18.87 35.87 24.28
C LYS A 441 19.07 36.87 23.13
N SER A 442 18.40 36.69 22.00
CA SER A 442 18.45 37.66 20.89
C SER A 442 17.39 38.75 20.96
N ALA A 443 16.30 38.54 21.70
CA ALA A 443 15.30 39.58 21.97
C ALA A 443 15.78 40.61 23.02
N PHE A 444 16.72 40.23 23.90
CA PHE A 444 17.24 41.12 24.95
C PHE A 444 18.40 42.02 24.50
N ILE A 445 18.95 41.85 23.29
CA ILE A 445 20.09 42.65 22.77
C ILE A 445 19.65 43.69 21.73
N ARG A 446 18.36 43.72 21.33
CA ARG A 446 17.88 44.62 20.27
C ARG A 446 17.11 45.86 20.72
N ASP A 447 17.03 46.14 22.03
CA ASP A 447 16.25 47.28 22.55
C ASP A 447 17.08 48.44 23.11
N SER A 448 18.37 48.54 22.75
CA SER A 448 19.26 49.60 23.28
C SER A 448 19.90 50.52 22.23
N SER A 449 19.49 50.49 20.95
CA SER A 449 20.18 51.28 19.89
C SER A 449 19.30 52.05 18.89
N ALA A 450 18.01 52.27 19.15
CA ALA A 450 17.18 53.12 18.27
C ALA A 450 16.68 54.39 18.97
N ARG A 451 17.61 55.30 19.32
CA ARG A 451 17.29 56.73 19.40
C ARG A 451 17.11 57.22 17.96
N GLN A 452 15.86 57.45 17.57
CA GLN A 452 15.53 58.18 16.34
C GLN A 452 15.82 59.67 16.57
N GLU A 453 16.75 60.24 15.79
CA GLU A 453 16.84 61.68 15.59
C GLU A 453 15.66 62.16 14.74
N PRO A 454 15.04 63.31 15.07
CA PRO A 454 13.98 63.90 14.28
C PRO A 454 14.54 64.49 12.98
N ARG A 455 13.94 64.12 11.83
CA ARG A 455 14.21 64.79 10.55
C ARG A 455 13.50 66.15 10.50
N PRO A 456 14.16 67.23 10.04
CA PRO A 456 13.52 68.52 9.86
C PRO A 456 12.62 68.54 8.60
N PRO A 457 11.66 69.47 8.53
CA PRO A 457 10.70 69.55 7.45
C PRO A 457 11.27 70.33 6.25
N PHE A 458 11.17 69.75 5.06
CA PHE A 458 11.09 70.45 3.77
C PHE A 458 10.23 69.62 2.81
#